data_AF-A0A1X0NZ19-F1
#
_entry.id   AF-A0A1X0NZ19-F1
#
_cell.length_a   1.000
_cell.length_b   1.000
_cell.length_c   1.000
_cell.angle_alpha   90.00
_cell.angle_beta   90.00
_cell.angle_gamma   90.00
#
_symmetry.space_group_name_H-M   'P 1'
#
loop_
_entity.id
_entity.type
_entity.pdbx_description
1 polymer ?
#
loop_
_entity_poly.entity_id
_entity_poly.type
_entity_poly.pdbx_seq_one_letter_code
_entity_poly.pdbx_strand_id
1 'polypeptide(L)'
;MKIKKKDLRKREAQLPINYPNPEVEELHTLNDAFFNAENTRVEELCKRLAHNEVAVRDAVLAELPRYIRDVTRRIAVAEEEADMTALQRLVAMRGNSRNQKGKEKNKKDNNKKNKKNNKKDKDNKEVEEKEKNGKEVEEELGRINVLREVTLYRSREENVRREERRQEALQRLKEEQEAQEREQQTPLPYSNLNGIHHEEEEEEEEEEEEEQERTTMYTPPPQTGQQKSLRQMHREWITVWADTELLLLKLTRGVFFCMWHSDKPLVQLECAQRIARLIHAPRTNSGKILFFSCLMRVLAREWRAMDRYRADKFLALVRKM
;
A
#
# COMPACT_ATOMS: atom_id res chain seq x y z
N MET A 1 9.50 11.42 34.12
CA MET A 1 9.05 12.83 34.12
C MET A 1 7.52 12.86 33.97
N LYS A 2 6.77 13.42 34.94
CA LYS A 2 5.30 13.47 34.86
C LYS A 2 4.86 14.65 33.96
N ILE A 3 4.49 14.37 32.71
CA ILE A 3 4.01 15.38 31.76
C ILE A 3 2.54 15.69 32.08
N LYS A 4 2.19 16.96 32.32
CA LYS A 4 0.81 17.34 32.67
C LYS A 4 -0.04 17.45 31.40
N LYS A 5 -1.29 16.94 31.42
CA LYS A 5 -2.25 16.96 30.27
C LYS A 5 -2.47 18.37 29.66
N LYS A 6 -2.22 19.44 30.42
CA LYS A 6 -2.33 20.81 29.93
C LYS A 6 -1.20 21.19 28.95
N ASP A 7 -0.04 20.56 29.06
CA ASP A 7 1.15 20.89 28.25
C ASP A 7 1.09 20.19 26.87
N LEU A 8 0.48 19.00 26.79
CA LEU A 8 0.14 18.33 25.51
C LEU A 8 -0.86 19.15 24.68
N ARG A 9 -1.87 19.75 25.32
CA ARG A 9 -2.93 20.51 24.64
C ARG A 9 -2.41 21.83 24.04
N LYS A 10 -1.34 22.38 24.61
CA LYS A 10 -0.66 23.58 24.11
C LYS A 10 0.44 23.30 23.07
N ARG A 11 0.70 22.02 22.75
CA ARG A 11 1.83 21.57 21.91
C ARG A 11 3.22 21.93 22.46
N GLU A 12 3.31 22.24 23.76
CA GLU A 12 4.56 22.61 24.44
C GLU A 12 5.34 21.37 24.94
N ALA A 13 4.73 20.19 24.85
CA ALA A 13 5.38 18.91 25.09
C ALA A 13 4.92 17.87 24.05
N GLN A 14 5.85 17.03 23.60
CA GLN A 14 5.59 15.86 22.78
C GLN A 14 6.03 14.63 23.59
N LEU A 15 5.19 13.58 23.61
CA LEU A 15 5.55 12.34 24.29
C LEU A 15 6.84 11.77 23.65
N PRO A 16 7.78 11.22 24.45
CA PRO A 16 8.97 10.58 23.90
C PRO A 16 8.53 9.46 22.95
N ILE A 17 8.77 9.64 21.65
CA ILE A 17 8.54 8.61 20.65
C ILE A 17 9.70 7.62 20.78
N ASN A 18 9.57 6.65 21.67
CA ASN A 18 10.45 5.49 21.70
C ASN A 18 9.59 4.27 21.32
N TYR A 19 9.42 4.06 20.01
CA TYR A 19 8.91 2.79 19.51
C TYR A 19 10.08 1.81 19.49
N PRO A 20 10.03 0.70 20.24
CA PRO A 20 10.89 -0.43 19.94
C PRO A 20 10.59 -0.93 18.51
N ASN A 21 11.63 -1.37 17.81
CA ASN A 21 11.53 -1.88 16.44
C ASN A 21 10.60 -3.10 16.43
N PRO A 22 9.59 -3.16 15.53
CA PRO A 22 8.65 -4.27 15.53
C PRO A 22 9.34 -5.55 15.03
N GLU A 23 9.25 -6.63 15.81
CA GLU A 23 9.34 -7.98 15.27
C GLU A 23 8.11 -8.21 14.41
N VAL A 24 8.34 -8.45 13.12
CA VAL A 24 7.30 -8.61 12.12
C VAL A 24 6.97 -10.09 12.04
N GLU A 25 5.89 -10.52 12.69
CA GLU A 25 5.25 -11.79 12.32
C GLU A 25 4.45 -11.56 11.02
N GLU A 26 5.05 -11.96 9.91
CA GLU A 26 4.42 -11.96 8.60
C GLU A 26 3.29 -13.00 8.58
N LEU A 27 2.05 -12.53 8.56
CA LEU A 27 0.86 -13.36 8.32
C LEU A 27 0.97 -13.98 6.91
N HIS A 28 1.48 -15.21 6.83
CA HIS A 28 1.72 -15.92 5.58
C HIS A 28 0.39 -16.30 4.91
N THR A 29 0.02 -15.58 3.85
CA THR A 29 -0.98 -16.05 2.87
C THR A 29 -0.25 -16.65 1.67
N LEU A 30 -0.83 -17.66 1.02
CA LEU A 30 -0.20 -18.39 -0.10
C LEU A 30 0.27 -17.51 -1.28
N ASN A 31 -0.20 -16.26 -1.39
CA ASN A 31 0.29 -15.25 -2.34
C ASN A 31 1.65 -14.66 -1.95
N ASP A 32 1.98 -14.63 -0.66
CA ASP A 32 3.23 -14.08 -0.13
C ASP A 32 4.42 -14.95 -0.53
N ALA A 33 4.29 -16.28 -0.55
CA ALA A 33 5.40 -17.16 -0.95
C ALA A 33 5.84 -16.92 -2.41
N PHE A 34 4.89 -16.78 -3.33
CA PHE A 34 5.20 -16.42 -4.72
C PHE A 34 5.80 -15.01 -4.81
N PHE A 35 5.19 -14.04 -4.13
CA PHE A 35 5.68 -12.67 -4.14
C PHE A 35 7.10 -12.58 -3.57
N ASN A 36 7.38 -13.29 -2.48
CA ASN A 36 8.69 -13.36 -1.84
C ASN A 36 9.72 -14.00 -2.77
N ALA A 37 9.40 -15.10 -3.44
CA ALA A 37 10.28 -15.72 -4.42
C ALA A 37 10.60 -14.77 -5.60
N GLU A 38 9.59 -14.11 -6.16
CA GLU A 38 9.80 -13.11 -7.21
C GLU A 38 10.55 -11.89 -6.69
N ASN A 39 10.34 -11.49 -5.44
CA ASN A 39 11.05 -10.41 -4.82
C ASN A 39 12.56 -10.71 -4.69
N THR A 40 12.91 -11.89 -4.19
CA THR A 40 14.30 -12.38 -4.16
C THR A 40 14.91 -12.40 -5.56
N ARG A 41 14.14 -12.85 -6.55
CA ARG A 41 14.58 -12.89 -7.95
C ARG A 41 14.85 -11.50 -8.52
N VAL A 42 13.99 -10.51 -8.25
CA VAL A 42 14.24 -9.11 -8.64
C VAL A 42 15.49 -8.57 -7.98
N GLU A 43 15.67 -8.85 -6.69
CA GLU A 43 16.84 -8.38 -5.95
C GLU A 43 18.15 -8.93 -6.53
N GLU A 44 18.16 -10.19 -6.94
CA GLU A 44 19.30 -10.79 -7.63
C GLU A 44 19.55 -10.16 -9.01
N LEU A 45 18.50 -9.94 -9.80
CA LEU A 45 18.60 -9.19 -11.07
C LEU A 45 19.17 -7.78 -10.85
N CYS A 46 18.72 -7.08 -9.81
CA CYS A 46 19.20 -5.73 -9.47
C CYS A 46 20.68 -5.72 -9.09
N LYS A 47 21.16 -6.70 -8.31
CA LYS A 47 22.59 -6.82 -7.99
C LYS A 47 23.43 -6.99 -9.24
N ARG A 48 23.01 -7.89 -10.14
CA ARG A 48 23.70 -8.13 -11.42
C ARG A 48 23.63 -6.92 -12.38
N LEU A 49 22.53 -6.16 -12.38
CA LEU A 49 22.39 -4.92 -13.14
C LEU A 49 23.32 -3.80 -12.63
N ALA A 50 23.68 -3.81 -11.34
CA ALA A 50 24.63 -2.88 -10.76
C ALA A 50 26.09 -3.37 -10.82
N HIS A 51 26.34 -4.51 -11.47
CA HIS A 51 27.69 -5.08 -11.56
C HIS A 51 28.62 -4.20 -12.40
N ASN A 52 29.91 -4.17 -12.06
CA ASN A 52 30.90 -3.34 -12.75
C ASN A 52 31.16 -3.80 -14.19
N GLU A 53 31.11 -5.11 -14.43
CA GLU A 53 31.34 -5.69 -15.75
C GLU A 53 30.17 -5.46 -16.70
N VAL A 54 30.47 -4.90 -17.87
CA VAL A 54 29.48 -4.63 -18.93
C VAL A 54 28.81 -5.91 -19.41
N ALA A 55 29.57 -7.00 -19.60
CA ALA A 55 29.05 -8.28 -20.05
C ALA A 55 27.98 -8.87 -19.11
N VAL A 56 28.17 -8.74 -17.80
CA VAL A 56 27.20 -9.20 -16.79
C VAL A 56 25.90 -8.39 -16.89
N ARG A 57 26.00 -7.06 -17.00
CA ARG A 57 24.82 -6.20 -17.16
C ARG A 57 24.08 -6.49 -18.46
N ASP A 58 24.83 -6.67 -19.55
CA ASP A 58 24.28 -6.96 -20.87
C ASP A 58 23.56 -8.32 -20.93
N ALA A 59 24.08 -9.33 -20.23
CA ALA A 59 23.39 -10.61 -20.07
C ALA A 59 22.05 -10.40 -19.35
N VAL A 60 22.04 -9.64 -18.25
CA VAL A 60 20.82 -9.40 -17.49
C VAL A 60 19.81 -8.60 -18.31
N LEU A 61 20.24 -7.54 -19.02
CA LEU A 61 19.39 -6.77 -19.93
C LEU A 61 18.76 -7.64 -21.04
N ALA A 62 19.39 -8.75 -21.44
CA ALA A 62 18.81 -9.71 -22.38
C ALA A 62 17.77 -10.63 -21.71
N GLU A 63 17.89 -10.91 -20.42
CA GLU A 63 16.94 -11.69 -19.62
C GLU A 63 15.67 -10.87 -19.26
N LEU A 64 15.81 -9.56 -19.07
CA LEU A 64 14.73 -8.69 -18.58
C LEU A 64 13.41 -8.73 -19.39
N PRO A 65 13.41 -8.75 -20.74
CA PRO A 65 12.16 -8.83 -21.49
C PRO A 65 11.32 -10.07 -21.17
N ARG A 66 11.97 -11.21 -20.84
CA ARG A 66 11.25 -12.42 -20.41
C ARG A 66 10.71 -12.22 -18.99
N TYR A 67 11.56 -11.75 -18.09
CA TYR A 67 11.17 -11.47 -16.71
C TYR A 67 9.96 -10.53 -16.62
N ILE A 68 10.01 -9.37 -17.30
CA ILE A 68 8.94 -8.38 -17.32
C ILE A 68 7.64 -8.99 -17.87
N ARG A 69 7.72 -9.80 -18.93
CA ARG A 69 6.55 -10.51 -19.49
C ARG A 69 5.91 -11.46 -18.48
N ASP A 70 6.71 -12.18 -17.72
CA ASP A 70 6.21 -13.16 -16.77
C ASP A 70 5.54 -12.49 -15.58
N VAL A 71 6.14 -11.43 -15.03
CA VAL A 71 5.53 -10.65 -13.93
C VAL A 71 4.25 -9.95 -14.40
N THR A 72 4.28 -9.29 -15.57
CA THR A 72 3.11 -8.55 -16.09
C THR A 72 1.99 -9.47 -16.58
N ARG A 73 2.24 -10.76 -16.78
CA ARG A 73 1.21 -11.74 -17.12
C ARG A 73 0.13 -11.84 -16.03
N ARG A 74 0.51 -11.68 -14.76
CA ARG A 74 -0.43 -11.73 -13.63
C ARG A 74 -1.49 -10.64 -13.71
N ILE A 75 -1.12 -9.47 -14.24
CA ILE A 75 -2.08 -8.39 -14.48
C ILE A 75 -3.07 -8.80 -15.57
N ALA A 76 -2.60 -9.39 -16.67
CA ALA A 76 -3.49 -9.84 -17.74
C ALA A 76 -4.50 -10.89 -17.24
N VAL A 77 -4.04 -11.87 -16.44
CA VAL A 77 -4.91 -12.87 -15.82
C VAL A 77 -5.91 -12.21 -14.87
N ALA A 78 -5.45 -11.30 -14.01
CA ALA A 78 -6.34 -10.58 -13.09
C ALA A 78 -7.36 -9.67 -13.82
N GLU A 79 -7.00 -9.11 -14.98
CA GLU A 79 -7.92 -8.35 -15.84
C GLU A 79 -8.95 -9.24 -16.53
N GLU A 80 -8.58 -10.46 -16.93
CA GLU A 80 -9.48 -11.44 -17.55
C GLU A 80 -10.47 -12.05 -16.54
N GLU A 81 -10.02 -12.31 -15.32
CA GLU A 81 -10.86 -12.89 -14.25
C GLU A 81 -11.80 -11.86 -13.60
N ALA A 82 -11.47 -10.56 -13.68
CA ALA A 82 -12.23 -9.52 -13.01
C ALA A 82 -13.43 -9.03 -13.83
N ASP A 83 -14.59 -8.93 -13.18
CA ASP A 83 -15.72 -8.15 -13.70
C ASP A 83 -15.39 -6.65 -13.64
N MET A 84 -14.78 -6.15 -14.71
CA MET A 84 -14.35 -4.76 -14.83
C MET A 84 -15.53 -3.78 -14.69
N THR A 85 -16.73 -4.15 -15.14
CA THR A 85 -17.93 -3.30 -15.01
C THR A 85 -18.37 -3.20 -13.54
N ALA A 86 -18.33 -4.30 -12.80
CA ALA A 86 -18.61 -4.27 -11.37
C ALA A 86 -17.53 -3.51 -10.58
N LEU A 87 -16.26 -3.65 -10.93
CA LEU A 87 -15.16 -2.87 -10.34
C LEU A 87 -15.33 -1.37 -10.60
N GLN A 88 -15.68 -0.98 -11.84
CA GLN A 88 -15.95 0.41 -12.20
C GLN A 88 -17.07 1.01 -11.35
N ARG A 89 -18.19 0.30 -11.20
CA ARG A 89 -19.30 0.71 -10.33
C ARG A 89 -18.86 0.88 -8.88
N LEU A 90 -18.06 -0.03 -8.34
CA LEU A 90 -17.55 0.05 -6.97
C LEU A 90 -16.62 1.26 -6.77
N VAL A 91 -15.74 1.53 -7.72
CA VAL A 91 -14.85 2.71 -7.70
C VAL A 91 -15.66 4.01 -7.81
N ALA A 92 -16.66 4.04 -8.70
CA ALA A 92 -17.56 5.18 -8.87
C ALA A 92 -18.38 5.47 -7.60
N MET A 93 -18.96 4.45 -6.95
CA MET A 93 -19.67 4.59 -5.67
C MET A 93 -18.76 5.18 -4.57
N ARG A 94 -17.49 4.77 -4.53
CA ARG A 94 -16.48 5.30 -3.60
C ARG A 94 -16.09 6.76 -3.90
N GLY A 95 -16.12 7.15 -5.17
CA GLY A 95 -15.93 8.53 -5.64
C GLY A 95 -17.09 9.43 -5.23
N ASN A 96 -18.33 8.99 -5.47
CA ASN A 96 -19.54 9.73 -5.11
C ASN A 96 -19.70 9.91 -3.60
N SER A 97 -19.37 8.90 -2.79
CA SER A 97 -19.41 9.01 -1.32
C SER A 97 -18.36 10.00 -0.78
N ARG A 98 -17.18 10.12 -1.41
CA ARG A 98 -16.19 11.17 -1.10
C ARG A 98 -16.69 12.56 -1.50
N ASN A 99 -17.34 12.68 -2.66
CA ASN A 99 -17.96 13.93 -3.10
C ASN A 99 -19.15 14.34 -2.21
N GLN A 100 -19.93 13.40 -1.68
CA GLN A 100 -20.99 13.68 -0.70
C GLN A 100 -20.42 14.13 0.65
N LYS A 101 -19.39 13.47 1.19
CA LYS A 101 -18.69 13.92 2.41
C LYS A 101 -18.01 15.29 2.22
N GLY A 102 -17.47 15.56 1.03
CA GLY A 102 -16.93 16.86 0.64
C GLY A 102 -18.02 17.94 0.54
N LYS A 103 -19.18 17.61 -0.03
CA LYS A 103 -20.37 18.48 -0.07
C LYS A 103 -20.96 18.70 1.32
N GLU A 104 -20.97 17.72 2.23
CA GLU A 104 -21.41 17.90 3.63
C GLU A 104 -20.43 18.73 4.45
N LYS A 105 -19.12 18.55 4.26
CA LYS A 105 -18.10 19.44 4.86
C LYS A 105 -18.23 20.86 4.32
N ASN A 106 -18.33 21.02 3.00
CA ASN A 106 -18.59 22.32 2.37
C ASN A 106 -19.96 22.89 2.75
N LYS A 107 -20.98 22.08 3.04
CA LYS A 107 -22.29 22.53 3.56
C LYS A 107 -22.19 22.94 5.02
N LYS A 108 -21.34 22.31 5.84
CA LYS A 108 -21.02 22.74 7.22
C LYS A 108 -20.16 24.02 7.25
N ASP A 109 -19.20 24.14 6.34
CA ASP A 109 -18.35 25.32 6.19
C ASP A 109 -19.12 26.48 5.53
N ASN A 110 -20.02 26.19 4.59
CA ASN A 110 -20.96 27.15 4.03
C ASN A 110 -22.09 27.48 5.01
N ASN A 111 -22.55 26.60 5.91
CA ASN A 111 -23.46 27.00 6.99
C ASN A 111 -22.77 27.91 8.02
N LYS A 112 -21.44 27.83 8.14
CA LYS A 112 -20.64 28.81 8.90
C LYS A 112 -20.46 30.14 8.16
N LYS A 113 -20.48 30.14 6.82
CA LYS A 113 -20.32 31.35 5.99
C LYS A 113 -21.64 32.00 5.52
N ASN A 114 -22.75 31.27 5.43
CA ASN A 114 -24.06 31.75 4.99
C ASN A 114 -24.86 32.52 6.04
N LYS A 115 -24.20 32.96 7.12
CA LYS A 115 -24.70 34.11 7.90
C LYS A 115 -24.38 35.46 7.23
N LYS A 116 -23.81 35.47 6.02
CA LYS A 116 -23.66 36.68 5.21
C LYS A 116 -23.99 36.43 3.73
N ASN A 117 -25.11 37.01 3.34
CA ASN A 117 -25.43 37.59 2.03
C ASN A 117 -25.94 36.66 0.92
N ASN A 118 -27.25 36.77 0.69
CA ASN A 118 -27.91 36.56 -0.60
C ASN A 118 -27.58 37.75 -1.54
N LYS A 119 -27.36 37.47 -2.84
CA LYS A 119 -28.17 37.98 -3.98
C LYS A 119 -27.62 37.48 -5.34
N LYS A 120 -28.46 36.69 -6.05
CA LYS A 120 -28.87 36.73 -7.48
C LYS A 120 -28.01 37.51 -8.49
N ASP A 121 -27.88 37.20 -9.78
CA ASP A 121 -28.36 36.19 -10.74
C ASP A 121 -27.52 36.39 -12.04
N LYS A 122 -27.44 35.38 -12.92
CA LYS A 122 -27.62 35.43 -14.40
C LYS A 122 -26.73 34.46 -15.20
N ASP A 123 -27.36 33.35 -15.56
CA ASP A 123 -27.75 32.87 -16.90
C ASP A 123 -26.80 32.88 -18.11
N ASN A 124 -26.72 31.65 -18.66
CA ASN A 124 -26.86 31.25 -20.06
C ASN A 124 -25.83 31.71 -21.08
N LYS A 125 -24.71 30.97 -21.12
CA LYS A 125 -23.99 30.63 -22.36
C LYS A 125 -23.19 29.31 -22.30
N GLU A 126 -23.45 28.45 -21.32
CA GLU A 126 -22.60 27.28 -21.01
C GLU A 126 -23.20 25.93 -21.43
N VAL A 127 -24.35 25.87 -22.08
CA VAL A 127 -25.10 24.60 -22.21
C VAL A 127 -24.54 23.69 -23.33
N GLU A 128 -24.05 24.23 -24.45
CA GLU A 128 -23.56 23.38 -25.57
C GLU A 128 -22.11 22.91 -25.42
N GLU A 129 -21.26 23.66 -24.71
CA GLU A 129 -19.87 23.26 -24.43
C GLU A 129 -19.80 22.28 -23.25
N LYS A 130 -20.78 22.33 -22.32
CA LYS A 130 -20.91 21.38 -21.22
C LYS A 130 -21.46 20.02 -21.65
N GLU A 131 -22.21 19.91 -22.75
CA GLU A 131 -22.68 18.61 -23.24
C GLU A 131 -21.60 17.82 -24.00
N LYS A 132 -20.69 18.50 -24.71
CA LYS A 132 -19.53 17.86 -25.35
C LYS A 132 -18.47 17.47 -24.31
N ASN A 133 -18.13 18.37 -23.39
CA ASN A 133 -17.30 18.02 -22.22
C ASN A 133 -18.01 16.99 -21.33
N GLY A 134 -19.34 17.01 -21.25
CA GLY A 134 -20.13 16.06 -20.47
C GLY A 134 -19.96 14.63 -20.98
N LYS A 135 -20.01 14.41 -22.30
CA LYS A 135 -19.84 13.08 -22.91
C LYS A 135 -18.40 12.55 -22.82
N GLU A 136 -17.39 13.41 -22.99
CA GLU A 136 -15.97 13.01 -22.79
C GLU A 136 -15.65 12.76 -21.30
N VAL A 137 -16.20 13.57 -20.40
CA VAL A 137 -16.05 13.39 -18.94
C VAL A 137 -16.84 12.16 -18.45
N GLU A 138 -17.98 11.83 -19.06
CA GLU A 138 -18.77 10.64 -18.76
C GLU A 138 -18.10 9.36 -19.29
N GLU A 139 -17.39 9.42 -20.44
CA GLU A 139 -16.48 8.36 -20.90
C GLU A 139 -15.22 8.20 -20.03
N GLU A 140 -14.65 9.30 -19.50
CA GLU A 140 -13.53 9.26 -18.56
C GLU A 140 -13.93 8.75 -17.17
N LEU A 141 -15.13 9.09 -16.69
CA LEU A 141 -15.71 8.61 -15.44
C LEU A 141 -15.90 7.09 -15.41
N GLY A 142 -15.95 6.45 -16.58
CA GLY A 142 -16.05 4.99 -16.73
C GLY A 142 -14.74 4.23 -16.62
N ARG A 143 -13.56 4.87 -16.74
CA ARG A 143 -12.27 4.15 -16.71
C ARG A 143 -11.64 4.17 -15.32
N ILE A 144 -11.28 3.00 -14.80
CA ILE A 144 -10.54 2.89 -13.55
C ILE A 144 -9.12 3.40 -13.78
N ASN A 145 -8.74 4.50 -13.11
CA ASN A 145 -7.34 4.88 -13.01
C ASN A 145 -6.63 3.94 -12.03
N VAL A 146 -6.07 2.86 -12.57
CA VAL A 146 -5.49 1.78 -11.76
C VAL A 146 -4.32 2.27 -10.92
N LEU A 147 -3.43 3.12 -11.48
CA LEU A 147 -2.30 3.69 -10.74
C LEU A 147 -2.75 4.49 -9.51
N ARG A 148 -3.85 5.24 -9.64
CA ARG A 148 -4.46 5.95 -8.52
C ARG A 148 -5.04 4.98 -7.50
N GLU A 149 -5.76 3.94 -7.93
CA GLU A 149 -6.33 2.96 -7.00
C GLU A 149 -5.23 2.16 -6.27
N VAL A 150 -4.12 1.82 -6.92
CA VAL A 150 -2.96 1.17 -6.27
C VAL A 150 -2.36 2.09 -5.20
N THR A 151 -2.25 3.38 -5.49
CA THR A 151 -1.78 4.38 -4.51
C THR A 151 -2.73 4.50 -3.32
N LEU A 152 -4.05 4.53 -3.56
CA LEU A 152 -5.05 4.55 -2.51
C LEU A 152 -5.08 3.27 -1.69
N TYR A 153 -4.90 2.11 -2.33
CA TYR A 153 -4.81 0.82 -1.66
C TYR A 153 -3.64 0.82 -0.68
N ARG A 154 -2.43 1.19 -1.12
CA ARG A 154 -1.26 1.33 -0.24
C ARG A 154 -1.51 2.27 0.93
N SER A 155 -2.08 3.46 0.67
CA SER A 155 -2.38 4.41 1.74
C SER A 155 -3.36 3.86 2.77
N ARG A 156 -4.36 3.08 2.35
CA ARG A 156 -5.31 2.41 3.25
C ARG A 156 -4.62 1.33 4.08
N GLU A 157 -3.89 0.45 3.41
CA GLU A 157 -3.12 -0.63 4.02
C GLU A 157 -2.11 -0.13 5.05
N GLU A 158 -1.45 0.99 4.74
CA GLU A 158 -0.53 1.64 5.67
C GLU A 158 -1.27 2.28 6.85
N ASN A 159 -2.47 2.84 6.62
CA ASN A 159 -3.30 3.39 7.69
C ASN A 159 -3.87 2.29 8.61
N VAL A 160 -4.23 1.12 8.06
CA VAL A 160 -4.65 -0.04 8.85
C VAL A 160 -3.51 -0.49 9.77
N ARG A 161 -2.31 -0.71 9.21
CA ARG A 161 -1.11 -1.04 10.02
C ARG A 161 -0.77 0.04 11.05
N ARG A 162 -0.99 1.32 10.75
CA ARG A 162 -0.83 2.41 11.72
C ARG A 162 -1.84 2.33 12.86
N GLU A 163 -3.07 1.89 12.58
CA GLU A 163 -4.13 1.78 13.57
C GLU A 163 -3.98 0.52 14.42
N GLU A 164 -3.57 -0.60 13.84
CA GLU A 164 -3.18 -1.83 14.56
C GLU A 164 -2.08 -1.51 15.58
N ARG A 165 -1.00 -0.86 15.16
CA ARG A 165 0.06 -0.39 16.08
C ARG A 165 -0.45 0.53 17.19
N ARG A 166 -1.52 1.31 16.95
CA ARG A 166 -2.15 2.15 17.97
C ARG A 166 -2.98 1.32 18.94
N GLN A 167 -3.73 0.35 18.44
CA GLN A 167 -4.56 -0.54 19.24
C GLN A 167 -3.69 -1.40 20.16
N GLU A 168 -2.62 -1.99 19.64
CA GLU A 168 -1.62 -2.74 20.42
C GLU A 168 -0.99 -1.85 21.51
N ALA A 169 -0.61 -0.61 21.18
CA ALA A 169 -0.05 0.31 22.16
C ALA A 169 -1.08 0.70 23.26
N LEU A 170 -2.36 0.84 22.90
CA LEU A 170 -3.42 1.10 23.87
C LEU A 170 -3.71 -0.11 24.74
N GLN A 171 -3.64 -1.32 24.18
CA GLN A 171 -3.82 -2.56 24.91
C GLN A 171 -2.70 -2.74 25.94
N ARG A 172 -1.43 -2.58 25.53
CA ARG A 172 -0.28 -2.61 26.45
C ARG A 172 -0.41 -1.61 27.58
N LEU A 173 -0.88 -0.40 27.28
CA LEU A 173 -1.08 0.63 28.31
C LEU A 173 -2.19 0.26 29.30
N LYS A 174 -3.22 -0.47 28.87
CA LYS A 174 -4.24 -1.00 29.78
C LYS A 174 -3.68 -2.11 30.66
N GLU A 175 -2.96 -3.06 30.06
CA GLU A 175 -2.30 -4.16 30.78
C GLU A 175 -1.32 -3.63 31.85
N GLU A 176 -0.53 -2.59 31.52
CA GLU A 176 0.34 -1.92 32.49
C GLU A 176 -0.43 -1.22 33.62
N GLN A 177 -1.60 -0.63 33.32
CA GLN A 177 -2.46 -0.01 34.34
C GLN A 177 -3.08 -1.06 35.26
N GLU A 178 -3.59 -2.14 34.70
CA GLU A 178 -4.15 -3.27 35.44
C GLU A 178 -3.09 -3.96 36.30
N ALA A 179 -1.86 -4.13 35.80
CA ALA A 179 -0.73 -4.64 36.57
C ALA A 179 -0.37 -3.71 37.75
N GLN A 180 -0.34 -2.38 37.53
CA GLN A 180 -0.11 -1.41 38.61
C GLN A 180 -1.24 -1.37 39.62
N GLU A 181 -2.49 -1.59 39.20
CA GLU A 181 -3.63 -1.70 40.10
C GLU A 181 -3.59 -2.99 40.92
N ARG A 182 -3.23 -4.13 40.29
CA ARG A 182 -2.98 -5.39 40.99
C ARG A 182 -1.86 -5.25 42.03
N GLU A 183 -0.72 -4.67 41.65
CA GLU A 183 0.40 -4.41 42.57
C GLU A 183 -0.01 -3.53 43.75
N GLN A 184 -0.85 -2.51 43.53
CA GLN A 184 -1.37 -1.64 44.59
C GLN A 184 -2.44 -2.30 45.47
N GLN A 185 -3.16 -3.31 44.98
CA GLN A 185 -4.17 -4.06 45.72
C GLN A 185 -3.61 -5.26 46.47
N THR A 186 -2.40 -5.74 46.15
CA THR A 186 -1.70 -6.77 46.94
C THR A 186 -1.47 -6.28 48.38
N PRO A 187 -2.10 -6.88 49.41
CA PRO A 187 -1.84 -6.51 50.79
C PRO A 187 -0.41 -6.91 51.17
N LEU A 188 0.30 -6.06 51.92
CA LEU A 188 1.56 -6.43 52.55
C LEU A 188 1.37 -7.73 53.36
N PRO A 189 2.33 -8.67 53.35
CA PRO A 189 2.16 -9.95 54.01
C PRO A 189 2.09 -9.71 55.52
N TYR A 190 0.87 -9.71 56.07
CA TYR A 190 0.66 -9.91 57.49
C TYR A 190 0.77 -11.40 57.77
N SER A 191 1.79 -11.76 58.52
CA SER A 191 1.97 -13.07 59.12
C SER A 191 0.70 -13.47 59.89
N ASN A 192 0.03 -14.52 59.43
CA ASN A 192 -0.80 -15.33 60.32
C ASN A 192 -0.91 -16.77 59.84
N LEU A 193 -0.45 -17.68 60.70
CA LEU A 193 -0.81 -19.10 60.63
C LEU A 193 -2.31 -19.21 60.91
N ASN A 194 -3.03 -19.85 60.01
CA ASN A 194 -3.95 -20.96 60.29
C ASN A 194 -4.64 -21.36 58.99
N GLY A 195 -4.58 -22.67 58.68
CA GLY A 195 -5.19 -23.24 57.50
C GLY A 195 -6.72 -23.21 57.54
N ILE A 196 -7.31 -23.46 56.37
CA ILE A 196 -8.54 -24.23 56.11
C ILE A 196 -8.87 -24.12 54.60
N HIS A 197 -9.15 -25.28 53.99
CA HIS A 197 -9.77 -25.59 52.68
C HIS A 197 -9.16 -25.03 51.37
N HIS A 198 -8.47 -25.92 50.65
CA HIS A 198 -8.22 -25.89 49.19
C HIS A 198 -9.21 -26.88 48.55
N GLU A 199 -10.35 -26.41 48.04
CA GLU A 199 -11.18 -27.18 47.08
C GLU A 199 -11.92 -26.25 46.07
N GLU A 200 -11.77 -24.92 46.12
CA GLU A 200 -12.48 -23.99 45.21
C GLU A 200 -11.65 -23.52 44.00
N GLU A 201 -10.33 -23.77 43.98
CA GLU A 201 -9.44 -23.35 42.87
C GLU A 201 -9.42 -24.36 41.70
N GLU A 202 -9.79 -25.63 41.92
CA GLU A 202 -9.84 -26.64 40.83
C GLU A 202 -11.14 -26.54 40.01
N GLU A 203 -12.25 -26.06 40.57
CA GLU A 203 -13.52 -25.90 39.82
C GLU A 203 -13.51 -24.67 38.89
N GLU A 204 -12.82 -23.58 39.24
CA GLU A 204 -12.70 -22.40 38.35
C GLU A 204 -11.74 -22.66 37.17
N GLU A 205 -10.68 -23.46 37.35
CA GLU A 205 -9.78 -23.86 36.26
C GLU A 205 -10.46 -24.84 35.28
N GLU A 206 -11.32 -25.75 35.76
CA GLU A 206 -12.10 -26.65 34.89
C GLU A 206 -13.18 -25.90 34.07
N GLU A 207 -13.81 -24.86 34.63
CA GLU A 207 -14.78 -24.03 33.88
C GLU A 207 -14.10 -23.17 32.81
N GLU A 208 -12.89 -22.64 33.06
CA GLU A 208 -12.11 -21.89 32.06
C GLU A 208 -11.57 -22.78 30.93
N GLU A 209 -11.17 -24.03 31.24
CA GLU A 209 -10.78 -25.01 30.22
C GLU A 209 -11.98 -25.46 29.37
N GLU A 210 -13.16 -25.70 29.98
CA GLU A 210 -14.39 -26.02 29.24
C GLU A 210 -14.87 -24.86 28.35
N GLU A 211 -14.73 -23.59 28.78
CA GLU A 211 -15.13 -22.43 27.98
C GLU A 211 -14.14 -22.14 26.84
N GLN A 212 -12.84 -22.47 27.03
CA GLN A 212 -11.83 -22.46 25.96
C GLN A 212 -12.01 -23.61 24.96
N GLU A 213 -12.41 -24.81 25.39
CA GLU A 213 -12.76 -25.92 24.49
C GLU A 213 -14.06 -25.66 23.70
N ARG A 214 -15.03 -24.99 24.33
CA ARG A 214 -16.29 -24.59 23.65
C ARG A 214 -16.08 -23.46 22.64
N THR A 215 -15.07 -22.60 22.87
CA THR A 215 -14.71 -21.49 21.97
C THR A 215 -13.77 -21.90 20.83
N THR A 216 -13.08 -23.04 20.93
CA THR A 216 -12.16 -23.56 19.89
C THR A 216 -12.84 -24.42 18.80
N MET A 217 -14.15 -24.70 18.92
CA MET A 217 -14.88 -25.59 17.99
C MET A 217 -15.88 -24.91 17.04
N TYR A 218 -15.79 -23.59 16.80
CA TYR A 218 -16.45 -22.99 15.63
C TYR A 218 -15.46 -22.77 14.49
N THR A 219 -15.06 -23.87 13.86
CA THR A 219 -14.57 -23.78 12.47
C THR A 219 -15.80 -23.62 11.59
N PRO A 220 -16.03 -22.44 10.96
CA PRO A 220 -17.14 -22.30 10.04
C PRO A 220 -16.99 -23.39 8.96
N PRO A 221 -18.09 -24.09 8.60
CA PRO A 221 -18.02 -25.18 7.64
C PRO A 221 -17.34 -24.69 6.35
N PRO A 222 -16.53 -25.52 5.67
CA PRO A 222 -15.88 -25.11 4.43
C PRO A 222 -16.97 -24.70 3.47
N GLN A 223 -17.02 -23.39 3.19
CA GLN A 223 -18.05 -22.78 2.37
C GLN A 223 -17.78 -23.16 0.91
N THR A 224 -18.17 -24.38 0.55
CA THR A 224 -18.22 -24.84 -0.83
C THR A 224 -19.23 -23.98 -1.58
N GLY A 225 -18.72 -23.03 -2.38
CA GLY A 225 -19.52 -22.24 -3.32
C GLY A 225 -19.89 -20.81 -2.89
N GLN A 226 -19.21 -20.19 -1.91
CA GLN A 226 -19.44 -18.76 -1.67
C GLN A 226 -18.91 -17.91 -2.82
N GLN A 227 -19.82 -17.21 -3.50
CA GLN A 227 -19.45 -16.15 -4.44
C GLN A 227 -18.67 -15.07 -3.68
N LYS A 228 -17.46 -14.78 -4.16
CA LYS A 228 -16.61 -13.73 -3.59
C LYS A 228 -17.36 -12.40 -3.60
N SER A 229 -17.33 -11.67 -2.48
CA SER A 229 -17.93 -10.34 -2.44
C SER A 229 -17.21 -9.39 -3.41
N LEU A 230 -17.93 -8.40 -3.97
CA LEU A 230 -17.31 -7.43 -4.90
C LEU A 230 -16.13 -6.66 -4.27
N ARG A 231 -16.16 -6.45 -2.94
CA ARG A 231 -15.05 -5.84 -2.21
C ARG A 231 -13.83 -6.76 -2.14
N GLN A 232 -14.05 -8.06 -1.94
CA GLN A 232 -13.00 -9.06 -1.93
C GLN A 232 -12.37 -9.21 -3.33
N MET A 233 -13.19 -9.28 -4.38
CA MET A 233 -12.69 -9.31 -5.77
C MET A 233 -11.88 -8.05 -6.10
N HIS A 234 -12.34 -6.85 -5.73
CA HIS A 234 -11.53 -5.63 -5.88
C HIS A 234 -10.23 -5.71 -5.10
N ARG A 235 -10.23 -6.26 -3.88
CA ARG A 235 -9.04 -6.39 -3.04
C ARG A 235 -8.02 -7.33 -3.70
N GLU A 236 -8.44 -8.51 -4.13
CA GLU A 236 -7.60 -9.49 -4.82
C GLU A 236 -7.05 -8.93 -6.14
N TRP A 237 -7.89 -8.22 -6.90
CA TRP A 237 -7.46 -7.55 -8.13
C TRP A 237 -6.40 -6.48 -7.83
N ILE A 238 -6.66 -5.57 -6.89
CA ILE A 238 -5.73 -4.46 -6.61
C ILE A 238 -4.44 -4.92 -5.93
N THR A 239 -4.44 -6.02 -5.17
CA THR A 239 -3.22 -6.61 -4.59
C THR A 239 -2.29 -7.10 -5.68
N VAL A 240 -2.80 -7.83 -6.69
CA VAL A 240 -1.97 -8.29 -7.83
C VAL A 240 -1.30 -7.11 -8.55
N TRP A 241 -2.05 -6.03 -8.75
CA TRP A 241 -1.50 -4.80 -9.33
C TRP A 241 -0.46 -4.12 -8.44
N ALA A 242 -0.71 -4.02 -7.14
CA ALA A 242 0.22 -3.41 -6.19
C ALA A 242 1.54 -4.20 -6.08
N ASP A 243 1.45 -5.52 -6.01
CA ASP A 243 2.60 -6.43 -5.92
C ASP A 243 3.43 -6.36 -7.20
N THR A 244 2.77 -6.44 -8.36
CA THR A 244 3.43 -6.33 -9.66
C THR A 244 4.11 -4.97 -9.80
N GLU A 245 3.43 -3.88 -9.44
CA GLU A 245 4.02 -2.54 -9.47
C GLU A 245 5.26 -2.45 -8.58
N LEU A 246 5.24 -3.06 -7.39
CA LEU A 246 6.37 -3.06 -6.46
C LEU A 246 7.58 -3.80 -7.03
N LEU A 247 7.38 -4.99 -7.62
CA LEU A 247 8.44 -5.73 -8.32
C LEU A 247 9.01 -4.91 -9.48
N LEU A 248 8.16 -4.28 -10.28
CA LEU A 248 8.60 -3.43 -11.40
C LEU A 248 9.35 -2.18 -10.90
N LEU A 249 8.95 -1.55 -9.79
CA LEU A 249 9.69 -0.43 -9.18
C LEU A 249 11.07 -0.84 -8.69
N LYS A 250 11.19 -2.01 -8.06
CA LYS A 250 12.49 -2.56 -7.65
C LYS A 250 13.36 -2.81 -8.88
N LEU A 251 12.80 -3.44 -9.91
CA LEU A 251 13.52 -3.71 -11.17
C LEU A 251 13.96 -2.42 -11.87
N THR A 252 13.09 -1.42 -12.01
CA THR A 252 13.43 -0.15 -12.67
C THR A 252 14.50 0.62 -11.91
N ARG A 253 14.58 0.46 -10.58
CA ARG A 253 15.72 0.94 -9.79
C ARG A 253 17.03 0.21 -10.16
N GLY A 254 17.00 -1.10 -10.34
CA GLY A 254 18.15 -1.86 -10.86
C GLY A 254 18.57 -1.38 -12.26
N VAL A 255 17.60 -1.16 -13.16
CA VAL A 255 17.83 -0.65 -14.52
C VAL A 255 18.43 0.76 -14.50
N PHE A 256 17.98 1.62 -13.59
CA PHE A 256 18.59 2.94 -13.36
C PHE A 256 20.08 2.82 -13.04
N PHE A 257 20.46 1.90 -12.14
CA PHE A 257 21.86 1.68 -11.80
C PHE A 257 22.67 1.02 -12.93
N CYS A 258 22.04 0.20 -13.77
CA CYS A 258 22.70 -0.29 -14.99
C CYS A 258 23.12 0.86 -15.92
N MET A 259 22.24 1.86 -16.10
CA MET A 259 22.59 3.09 -16.81
C MET A 259 23.65 3.91 -16.05
N TRP A 260 23.53 3.99 -14.72
CA TRP A 260 24.46 4.71 -13.85
C TRP A 260 25.91 4.23 -13.97
N HIS A 261 26.14 2.93 -14.08
CA HIS A 261 27.48 2.31 -14.23
C HIS A 261 27.96 2.19 -15.70
N SER A 262 27.21 2.77 -16.65
CA SER A 262 27.62 2.84 -18.05
C SER A 262 28.45 4.10 -18.32
N ASP A 263 29.76 3.96 -18.52
CA ASP A 263 30.69 5.09 -18.62
C ASP A 263 31.15 5.41 -20.05
N LYS A 264 31.29 4.40 -20.92
CA LYS A 264 31.74 4.61 -22.31
C LYS A 264 30.58 5.15 -23.17
N PRO A 265 30.76 6.22 -23.98
CA PRO A 265 29.66 6.84 -24.74
C PRO A 265 28.87 5.88 -25.64
N LEU A 266 29.54 4.98 -26.37
CA LEU A 266 28.86 3.98 -27.20
C LEU A 266 28.05 2.98 -26.36
N VAL A 267 28.62 2.54 -25.24
CA VAL A 267 27.95 1.63 -24.28
C VAL A 267 26.74 2.32 -23.64
N GLN A 268 26.84 3.62 -23.32
CA GLN A 268 25.71 4.40 -22.82
C GLN A 268 24.57 4.45 -23.82
N LEU A 269 24.86 4.72 -25.10
CA LEU A 269 23.85 4.80 -26.14
C LEU A 269 23.17 3.45 -26.36
N GLU A 270 23.94 2.37 -26.42
CA GLU A 270 23.42 1.01 -26.56
C GLU A 270 22.58 0.61 -25.33
N CYS A 271 23.09 0.85 -24.12
CA CYS A 271 22.35 0.60 -22.88
C CYS A 271 21.02 1.36 -22.86
N ALA A 272 21.02 2.66 -23.22
CA ALA A 272 19.81 3.46 -23.32
C ALA A 272 18.80 2.89 -24.32
N GLN A 273 19.25 2.44 -25.50
CA GLN A 273 18.39 1.80 -26.50
C GLN A 273 17.81 0.48 -26.00
N ARG A 274 18.62 -0.35 -25.33
CA ARG A 274 18.17 -1.63 -24.75
C ARG A 274 17.12 -1.40 -23.67
N ILE A 275 17.34 -0.43 -22.78
CA ILE A 275 16.39 -0.05 -21.74
C ILE A 275 15.08 0.46 -22.35
N ALA A 276 15.15 1.35 -23.36
CA ALA A 276 13.94 1.86 -24.01
C ALA A 276 13.10 0.74 -24.64
N ARG A 277 13.74 -0.26 -25.26
CA ARG A 277 13.03 -1.44 -25.81
C ARG A 277 12.28 -2.26 -24.74
N LEU A 278 12.68 -2.19 -23.46
CA LEU A 278 11.97 -2.89 -22.37
C LEU A 278 10.53 -2.39 -22.19
N ILE A 279 10.22 -1.16 -22.61
CA ILE A 279 8.85 -0.60 -22.55
C ILE A 279 7.86 -1.46 -23.34
N HIS A 280 8.34 -2.14 -24.38
CA HIS A 280 7.52 -3.01 -25.22
C HIS A 280 7.52 -4.47 -24.74
N ALA A 281 8.22 -4.81 -23.66
CA ALA A 281 8.24 -6.17 -23.15
C ALA A 281 6.86 -6.66 -22.66
N PRO A 282 6.09 -5.89 -21.85
CA PRO A 282 4.75 -6.32 -21.44
C PRO A 282 3.82 -6.54 -22.64
N ARG A 283 3.00 -7.59 -22.60
CA ARG A 283 2.07 -7.91 -23.69
C ARG A 283 0.86 -6.97 -23.72
N THR A 284 0.29 -6.66 -22.56
CA THR A 284 -0.90 -5.81 -22.44
C THR A 284 -0.56 -4.33 -22.36
N ASN A 285 -1.46 -3.46 -22.83
CA ASN A 285 -1.29 -2.01 -22.71
C ASN A 285 -1.23 -1.55 -21.25
N SER A 286 -2.05 -2.17 -20.38
CA SER A 286 -2.03 -2.00 -18.93
C SER A 286 -0.63 -2.26 -18.34
N GLY A 287 -0.01 -3.39 -18.70
CA GLY A 287 1.35 -3.72 -18.27
C GLY A 287 2.40 -2.75 -18.80
N LYS A 288 2.29 -2.29 -20.06
CA LYS A 288 3.20 -1.28 -20.64
C LYS A 288 3.11 0.05 -19.90
N ILE A 289 1.89 0.54 -19.66
CA ILE A 289 1.64 1.79 -18.93
C ILE A 289 2.16 1.68 -17.50
N LEU A 290 1.93 0.55 -16.82
CA LEU A 290 2.44 0.32 -15.47
C LEU A 290 3.97 0.35 -15.44
N PHE A 291 4.62 -0.42 -16.32
CA PHE A 291 6.08 -0.47 -16.37
C PHE A 291 6.70 0.89 -16.71
N PHE A 292 6.14 1.60 -17.70
CA PHE A 292 6.58 2.95 -18.05
C PHE A 292 6.41 3.93 -16.88
N SER A 293 5.27 3.86 -16.18
CA SER A 293 5.03 4.65 -14.97
C SER A 293 6.06 4.36 -13.87
N CYS A 294 6.40 3.09 -13.61
CA CYS A 294 7.44 2.70 -12.67
C CYS A 294 8.82 3.26 -13.07
N LEU A 295 9.16 3.22 -14.36
CA LEU A 295 10.42 3.72 -14.88
C LEU A 295 10.53 5.25 -14.72
N MET A 296 9.48 5.98 -15.11
CA MET A 296 9.40 7.44 -14.94
C MET A 296 9.43 7.85 -13.47
N ARG A 297 8.76 7.13 -12.58
CA ARG A 297 8.75 7.41 -11.14
C ARG A 297 10.13 7.26 -10.52
N VAL A 298 10.88 6.22 -10.90
CA VAL A 298 12.26 6.04 -10.42
C VAL A 298 13.16 7.14 -10.98
N LEU A 299 13.08 7.45 -12.28
CA LEU A 299 13.84 8.54 -12.87
C LEU A 299 13.57 9.88 -12.19
N ALA A 300 12.30 10.22 -11.97
CA ALA A 300 11.90 11.46 -11.31
C ALA A 300 12.38 11.53 -9.85
N ARG A 301 12.35 10.40 -9.13
CA ARG A 301 12.83 10.31 -7.74
C ARG A 301 14.33 10.53 -7.64
N GLU A 302 15.11 9.90 -8.52
CA GLU A 302 16.58 9.94 -8.48
C GLU A 302 17.16 11.17 -9.21
N TRP A 303 16.35 11.91 -9.98
CA TRP A 303 16.81 13.04 -10.81
C TRP A 303 17.59 14.10 -10.02
N ARG A 304 17.10 14.45 -8.82
CA ARG A 304 17.73 15.48 -7.96
C ARG A 304 19.05 15.04 -7.35
N ALA A 305 19.25 13.73 -7.20
CA ALA A 305 20.47 13.16 -6.65
C ALA A 305 21.57 12.97 -7.70
N MET A 306 21.23 13.13 -8.99
CA MET A 306 22.15 12.93 -10.10
C MET A 306 23.06 14.13 -10.30
N ASP A 307 24.36 13.87 -10.44
CA ASP A 307 25.33 14.91 -10.76
C ASP A 307 25.33 15.27 -12.25
N ARG A 308 25.89 16.45 -12.57
CA ARG A 308 25.91 17.01 -13.92
C ARG A 308 26.57 16.10 -14.96
N TYR A 309 27.60 15.32 -14.60
CA TYR A 309 28.32 14.49 -15.55
C TYR A 309 27.54 13.25 -15.98
N ARG A 310 26.53 12.85 -15.22
CA ARG A 310 25.65 11.72 -15.54
C ARG A 310 24.35 12.17 -16.23
N ALA A 311 24.00 13.45 -16.19
CA ALA A 311 22.74 13.94 -16.73
C ALA A 311 22.54 13.61 -18.23
N ASP A 312 23.58 13.78 -19.05
CA ASP A 312 23.47 13.62 -20.51
C ASP A 312 23.02 12.22 -20.94
N LYS A 313 23.54 11.18 -20.29
CA LYS A 313 23.19 9.79 -20.62
C LYS A 313 21.76 9.45 -20.21
N PHE A 314 21.28 10.01 -19.09
CA PHE A 314 19.88 9.84 -18.68
C PHE A 314 18.91 10.67 -19.55
N LEU A 315 19.32 11.86 -20.03
CA LEU A 315 18.57 12.61 -21.03
C LEU A 315 18.50 11.86 -22.37
N ALA A 316 19.59 11.20 -22.78
CA ALA A 316 19.59 10.34 -23.95
C ALA A 316 18.63 9.16 -23.79
N LEU A 317 18.61 8.51 -22.62
CA LEU A 317 17.62 7.47 -22.28
C LEU A 317 16.19 8.00 -22.40
N VAL A 318 15.87 9.14 -21.78
CA VAL A 318 14.53 9.76 -21.85
C VAL A 318 14.10 10.06 -23.29
N ARG A 319 15.01 10.50 -24.15
CA ARG A 319 14.72 10.75 -25.57
C ARG A 319 14.45 9.47 -26.38
N LYS A 320 14.93 8.31 -25.93
CA LYS A 320 14.75 7.01 -26.63
C LYS A 320 13.48 6.27 -26.22
N MET A 321 12.95 6.55 -25.03
CA MET A 321 11.71 5.98 -24.50
C MET A 321 10.49 6.62 -25.13
#